data_AF-A0A7J6S246-F1
#
_entry.id   AF-A0A7J6S246-F1
#
_cell.length_a   1.000
_cell.length_b   1.000
_cell.length_c   1.000
_cell.angle_alpha   90.00
_cell.angle_beta   90.00
_cell.angle_gamma   90.00
#
_symmetry.space_group_name_H-M   'P 1'
#
loop_
_entity.id
_entity.type
_entity.pdbx_description
1 polymer ?
#
loop_
_entity_poly.entity_id
_entity_poly.type
_entity_poly.pdbx_seq_one_letter_code
_entity_poly.pdbx_strand_id
1 'polypeptide(L)'
;MANLCHPEVRNGSQSSEEIPKHANHAKSQDTQMNPPQDFKRQLLLALALFLLPTAVVGVNCRSAFSGLVLSYLVYFFDGSEYKPWSKFWPAFYKLFRWSHTRNLHSFATNVQTVFVNKGTLVKHPKVIYSLHPHGVMSMCHPQAFFSVPHETCKLAASVCFKVPLMREAYLWSGMIDAGRPTCMKALEHGFSLTIVVGGTREQLIPYSPTHDTALCKSRKGFIKLARDAGRIPIVPCYSFGESIAYETSDFLLPFRRWLQRRIGVGWAIAKTWRPRRLKDFVLVVGTPIEWEEEDTVETIHRKYVTAVKDLFYEHRGDYVEYADRELLIK
;
A
#
# COMPACT_ATOMS: atom_id res chain seq x y z
N MET A 1 -10.44 15.63 53.66
CA MET A 1 -9.03 15.16 53.61
C MET A 1 -9.08 13.67 53.35
N ALA A 2 -9.24 13.23 52.10
CA ALA A 2 -8.18 13.00 51.10
C ALA A 2 -7.20 11.89 51.53
N ASN A 3 -7.33 10.68 50.97
CA ASN A 3 -6.39 10.20 49.95
C ASN A 3 -6.84 8.86 49.34
N LEU A 4 -7.09 8.92 48.03
CA LEU A 4 -7.23 7.82 47.09
C LEU A 4 -5.84 7.40 46.62
N CYS A 5 -5.57 6.10 46.54
CA CYS A 5 -4.37 5.55 45.92
C CYS A 5 -4.73 5.01 44.52
N HIS A 6 -4.15 5.60 43.48
CA HIS A 6 -4.19 5.15 42.08
C HIS A 6 -2.80 4.64 41.66
N PRO A 7 -2.72 3.79 40.61
CA PRO A 7 -1.62 2.86 40.35
C PRO A 7 -0.47 3.45 39.52
N GLU A 8 0.71 2.84 39.65
CA GLU A 8 1.90 3.10 38.84
C GLU A 8 1.68 2.70 37.36
N VAL A 9 1.77 3.69 36.49
CA VAL A 9 1.82 3.53 35.03
C VAL A 9 3.28 3.33 34.62
N ARG A 10 3.59 2.18 34.03
CA ARG A 10 4.87 1.93 33.34
C ARG A 10 4.95 2.83 32.10
N ASN A 11 5.86 3.80 32.13
CA ASN A 11 6.22 4.62 30.99
C ASN A 11 6.85 3.76 29.88
N GLY A 12 6.10 3.57 28.79
CA GLY A 12 6.63 3.11 27.51
C GLY A 12 7.48 4.21 26.88
N SER A 13 8.73 3.88 26.58
CA SER A 13 9.70 4.73 25.89
C SER A 13 9.15 5.24 24.56
N GLN A 14 9.11 6.56 24.41
CA GLN A 14 8.92 7.26 23.14
C GLN A 14 10.03 6.83 22.17
N SER A 15 9.66 6.15 21.08
CA SER A 15 10.57 5.93 19.96
C SER A 15 10.78 7.26 19.24
N SER A 16 12.00 7.77 19.29
CA SER A 16 12.48 8.94 18.55
C SER A 16 12.21 8.82 17.05
N GLU A 17 11.73 9.91 16.46
CA GLU A 17 11.54 10.11 15.02
C GLU A 17 12.89 10.10 14.29
N GLU A 18 13.37 8.93 13.86
CA GLU A 18 14.39 8.84 12.82
C GLU A 18 13.70 8.62 11.46
N ILE A 19 13.85 9.61 10.57
CA ILE A 19 13.71 9.42 9.12
C ILE A 19 14.58 8.21 8.75
N PRO A 20 14.13 7.24 7.94
CA PRO A 20 15.00 6.18 7.49
C PRO A 20 16.26 6.79 6.87
N LYS A 21 17.43 6.52 7.47
CA LYS A 21 18.77 7.01 7.08
C LYS A 21 19.19 6.57 5.66
N HIS A 22 18.28 6.00 4.87
CA HIS A 22 18.55 5.37 3.59
C HIS A 22 18.16 6.21 2.37
N ALA A 23 17.45 7.33 2.55
CA ALA A 23 17.17 8.28 1.46
C ALA A 23 18.44 8.90 0.82
N ASN A 24 19.61 8.70 1.44
CA ASN A 24 20.90 9.11 0.91
C ASN A 24 21.52 8.11 -0.07
N HIS A 25 21.02 6.87 -0.18
CA HIS A 25 21.56 5.92 -1.15
C HIS A 25 21.00 6.16 -2.57
N ALA A 26 19.76 6.63 -2.68
CA ALA A 26 19.22 7.17 -3.93
C ALA A 26 20.02 8.40 -4.42
N LYS A 27 20.60 9.20 -3.51
CA LYS A 27 21.49 10.31 -3.86
C LYS A 27 22.86 9.88 -4.38
N SER A 28 23.33 8.66 -4.10
CA SER A 28 24.66 8.21 -4.54
C SER A 28 24.71 7.78 -6.01
N GLN A 29 23.54 7.62 -6.66
CA GLN A 29 23.43 7.43 -8.11
C GLN A 29 23.02 8.70 -8.86
N ASP A 30 22.74 9.81 -8.16
CA ASP A 30 22.57 11.13 -8.75
C ASP A 30 23.93 11.76 -9.06
N THR A 31 24.63 11.18 -10.04
CA THR A 31 25.72 11.85 -10.75
C THR A 31 25.07 12.94 -11.61
N GLN A 32 25.14 14.20 -11.18
CA GLN A 32 24.86 15.43 -11.95
C GLN A 32 23.99 15.22 -13.20
N MET A 33 22.71 14.88 -13.03
CA MET A 33 21.80 14.85 -14.16
C MET A 33 21.27 16.27 -14.38
N ASN A 34 21.72 16.91 -15.47
CA ASN A 34 20.88 17.86 -16.20
C ASN A 34 19.42 17.35 -16.17
N PRO A 35 18.39 18.22 -16.02
CA PRO A 35 17.01 17.75 -16.09
C PRO A 35 16.89 16.86 -17.33
N PRO A 36 16.39 15.61 -17.19
CA PRO A 36 16.37 14.65 -18.29
C PRO A 36 15.86 15.38 -19.54
N GLN A 37 16.45 15.15 -20.72
CA GLN A 37 16.01 15.82 -21.94
C GLN A 37 14.48 15.74 -22.12
N ASP A 38 13.88 14.67 -21.60
CA ASP A 38 12.44 14.46 -21.47
C ASP A 38 11.71 15.54 -20.66
N PHE A 39 12.23 16.00 -19.52
CA PHE A 39 11.59 17.03 -18.69
C PHE A 39 11.50 18.37 -19.42
N LYS A 40 12.60 18.82 -20.07
CA LYS A 40 12.58 20.06 -20.86
C LYS A 40 11.58 19.96 -22.02
N ARG A 41 11.54 18.81 -22.71
CA ARG A 41 10.57 18.56 -23.79
C ARG A 41 9.13 18.56 -23.28
N GLN A 42 8.85 17.90 -22.16
CA GLN A 42 7.53 17.88 -21.53
C GLN A 42 7.09 19.28 -21.09
N LEU A 43 7.98 20.06 -20.47
CA LEU A 43 7.69 21.42 -20.06
C LEU A 43 7.37 22.32 -21.25
N LEU A 44 8.19 22.27 -22.31
CA LEU A 44 7.94 23.05 -23.53
C LEU A 44 6.63 22.64 -24.20
N LEU A 45 6.33 21.35 -24.28
CA LEU A 45 5.05 20.86 -24.83
C LEU A 45 3.85 21.32 -23.98
N ALA A 46 3.97 21.23 -22.66
CA ALA A 46 2.93 21.70 -21.73
C ALA A 46 2.69 23.21 -21.86
N LEU A 47 3.76 24.01 -21.97
CA LEU A 47 3.66 25.45 -22.21
C LEU A 47 3.02 25.76 -23.56
N ALA A 48 3.41 25.06 -24.62
CA ALA A 48 2.82 25.23 -25.95
C ALA A 48 1.31 24.90 -25.94
N LEU A 49 0.92 23.80 -25.30
CA LEU A 49 -0.48 23.39 -25.15
C LEU A 49 -1.29 24.30 -24.23
N PHE A 50 -0.65 24.93 -23.24
CA PHE A 50 -1.29 25.96 -22.42
C PHE A 50 -1.61 27.22 -23.24
N LEU A 51 -0.69 27.64 -24.11
CA LEU A 51 -0.82 28.85 -24.93
C LEU A 51 -1.72 28.65 -26.16
N LEU A 52 -1.97 27.41 -26.60
CA LEU A 52 -2.75 27.15 -27.82
C LEU A 52 -4.20 27.67 -27.74
N PRO A 53 -5.00 27.40 -26.69
CA PRO A 53 -6.37 27.92 -26.62
C PRO A 53 -6.44 29.44 -26.49
N THR A 54 -5.47 30.05 -25.80
CA THR A 54 -5.40 31.51 -25.62
C THR A 54 -4.99 32.21 -26.92
N ALA A 55 -4.14 31.57 -27.73
CA ALA A 55 -3.76 32.08 -29.07
C ALA A 55 -4.92 32.00 -30.08
N VAL A 56 -5.79 30.99 -29.99
CA VAL A 56 -6.91 30.80 -30.93
C VAL A 56 -8.14 31.64 -30.58
N VAL A 57 -8.49 31.73 -29.29
CA VAL A 57 -9.77 32.31 -28.83
C VAL A 57 -9.57 33.60 -28.00
N GLY A 58 -8.32 34.02 -27.78
CA GLY A 58 -7.96 35.13 -26.90
C GLY A 58 -7.95 34.73 -25.41
N VAL A 59 -7.41 35.60 -24.56
CA VAL A 59 -7.26 35.34 -23.12
C VAL A 59 -8.59 35.53 -22.40
N ASN A 60 -9.14 34.44 -21.88
CA ASN A 60 -10.33 34.41 -21.04
C ASN A 60 -10.33 33.18 -20.12
N CYS A 61 -11.23 33.11 -19.13
CA CYS A 61 -11.27 32.02 -18.16
C CYS A 61 -11.41 30.62 -18.80
N ARG A 62 -12.15 30.51 -19.92
CA ARG A 62 -12.35 29.23 -20.61
C ARG A 62 -11.07 28.77 -21.31
N SER A 63 -10.43 29.66 -22.06
CA SER A 63 -9.15 29.39 -22.74
C SER A 63 -8.03 29.05 -21.74
N ALA A 64 -7.95 29.77 -20.61
CA ALA A 64 -6.99 29.49 -19.55
C ALA A 64 -7.25 28.12 -18.91
N PHE A 65 -8.51 27.79 -18.61
CA PHE A 65 -8.88 26.48 -18.08
C PHE A 65 -8.56 25.35 -19.07
N SER A 66 -8.92 25.51 -20.35
CA SER A 66 -8.57 24.54 -21.40
C SER A 66 -7.06 24.37 -21.53
N GLY A 67 -6.29 25.46 -21.47
CA GLY A 67 -4.83 25.42 -21.47
C GLY A 67 -4.25 24.66 -20.28
N LEU A 68 -4.81 24.86 -19.08
CA LEU A 68 -4.42 24.10 -17.88
C LEU A 68 -4.71 22.59 -18.03
N VAL A 69 -5.89 22.25 -18.56
CA VAL A 69 -6.23 20.84 -18.82
C VAL A 69 -5.26 20.22 -19.82
N LEU A 70 -5.03 20.87 -20.96
CA LEU A 70 -4.15 20.34 -22.02
C LEU A 70 -2.69 20.21 -21.54
N SER A 71 -2.19 21.19 -20.81
CA SER A 71 -0.83 21.13 -20.23
C SER A 71 -0.71 20.02 -19.20
N TYR A 72 -1.73 19.80 -18.35
CA TYR A 72 -1.76 18.69 -17.41
C TYR A 72 -1.75 17.32 -18.11
N LEU A 73 -2.43 17.16 -19.25
CA LEU A 73 -2.46 15.88 -19.99
C LEU A 73 -1.06 15.39 -20.40
N VAL A 74 -0.12 16.30 -20.64
CA VAL A 74 1.29 15.94 -20.93
C VAL A 74 1.90 15.15 -19.77
N TYR A 75 1.68 15.63 -18.53
CA TYR A 75 2.19 14.98 -17.33
C TYR A 75 1.34 13.79 -16.89
N PHE A 76 0.07 13.76 -17.27
CA PHE A 76 -0.83 12.66 -16.97
C PHE A 76 -0.45 11.39 -17.76
N PHE A 77 0.02 11.55 -19.01
CA PHE A 77 0.39 10.44 -19.89
C PHE A 77 1.91 10.19 -20.00
N ASP A 78 2.72 10.69 -19.06
CA ASP A 78 4.18 10.53 -19.06
C ASP A 78 4.68 9.13 -18.66
N GLY A 79 3.77 8.25 -18.21
CA GLY A 79 4.08 6.88 -17.79
C GLY A 79 4.89 6.80 -16.49
N SER A 80 4.89 7.84 -15.65
CA SER A 80 5.60 7.86 -14.37
C SER A 80 5.21 6.73 -13.41
N GLU A 81 4.01 6.17 -13.52
CA GLU A 81 3.56 5.01 -12.73
C GLU A 81 4.36 3.74 -12.98
N TYR A 82 5.10 3.68 -14.09
CA TYR A 82 5.97 2.56 -14.48
C TYR A 82 7.44 2.78 -14.07
N LYS A 83 7.75 3.89 -13.39
CA LYS A 83 9.11 4.26 -12.98
C LYS A 83 9.13 4.47 -11.45
N PRO A 84 9.85 3.62 -10.69
CA PRO A 84 9.84 3.70 -9.23
C PRO A 84 10.31 5.08 -8.77
N TRP A 85 9.52 5.69 -7.89
CA TRP A 85 9.76 6.99 -7.25
C TRP A 85 10.06 8.15 -8.22
N SER A 86 9.66 8.06 -9.49
CA SER A 86 9.95 9.09 -10.51
C SER A 86 9.35 10.47 -10.22
N LYS A 87 8.26 10.54 -9.46
CA LYS A 87 7.65 11.78 -8.96
C LYS A 87 7.54 11.80 -7.44
N PHE A 88 8.37 11.04 -6.73
CA PHE A 88 8.28 10.96 -5.28
C PHE A 88 8.47 12.34 -4.66
N TRP A 89 7.54 12.74 -3.79
CA TRP A 89 7.57 14.03 -3.12
C TRP A 89 7.59 13.83 -1.60
N PRO A 90 8.76 13.97 -0.95
CA PRO A 90 8.93 13.66 0.47
C PRO A 90 7.99 14.42 1.41
N ALA A 91 7.67 15.68 1.10
CA ALA A 91 6.76 16.48 1.93
C ALA A 91 5.31 15.96 1.83
N PHE A 92 4.85 15.63 0.62
CA PHE A 92 3.54 15.02 0.44
C PHE A 92 3.45 13.64 1.08
N TYR A 93 4.51 12.82 0.97
CA TYR A 93 4.61 11.54 1.67
C TYR A 93 4.44 11.70 3.19
N LYS A 94 5.13 12.67 3.81
CA LYS A 94 4.99 12.97 5.26
C LYS A 94 3.57 13.44 5.60
N LEU A 95 2.98 14.32 4.79
CA LEU A 95 1.61 14.78 4.96
C LEU A 95 0.60 13.63 4.86
N PHE A 96 0.78 12.75 3.88
CA PHE A 96 -0.09 11.59 3.66
C PHE A 96 0.02 10.59 4.82
N ARG A 97 1.25 10.33 5.31
CA ARG A 97 1.47 9.54 6.53
C ARG A 97 0.76 10.14 7.73
N TRP A 98 0.95 11.43 7.98
CA TRP A 98 0.29 12.13 9.09
C TRP A 98 -1.24 12.05 8.99
N SER A 99 -1.79 12.29 7.79
CA SER A 99 -3.23 12.21 7.53
C SER A 99 -3.77 10.80 7.77
N HIS A 100 -3.05 9.77 7.31
CA HIS A 100 -3.41 8.37 7.51
C HIS A 100 -3.38 7.99 9.00
N THR A 101 -2.30 8.32 9.72
CA THR A 101 -2.19 8.08 11.17
C THR A 101 -3.32 8.77 11.93
N ARG A 102 -3.61 10.04 11.63
CA ARG A 102 -4.74 10.77 12.24
C ARG A 102 -6.08 10.11 11.91
N ASN A 103 -6.26 9.61 10.68
CA ASN A 103 -7.48 8.90 10.31
C ASN A 103 -7.66 7.61 11.11
N LEU A 104 -6.61 6.78 11.24
CA LEU A 104 -6.66 5.57 12.06
C LEU A 104 -7.00 5.88 13.52
N HIS A 105 -6.30 6.83 14.15
CA HIS A 105 -6.60 7.24 15.53
C HIS A 105 -7.96 7.92 15.71
N SER A 106 -8.62 8.34 14.63
CA SER A 106 -9.98 8.88 14.72
C SER A 106 -11.01 7.79 15.05
N PHE A 107 -10.71 6.50 14.84
CA PHE A 107 -11.63 5.40 15.10
C PHE A 107 -11.02 4.20 15.85
N ALA A 108 -9.69 4.05 15.89
CA ALA A 108 -8.99 3.02 16.64
C ALA A 108 -8.21 3.62 17.81
N THR A 109 -8.33 3.01 19.00
CA THR A 109 -7.62 3.49 20.20
C THR A 109 -6.13 3.15 20.12
N ASN A 110 -5.80 1.90 19.81
CA ASN A 110 -4.45 1.41 19.66
C ASN A 110 -4.14 1.17 18.17
N VAL A 111 -3.14 1.87 17.65
CA VAL A 111 -2.67 1.74 16.27
C VAL A 111 -1.19 1.40 16.30
N GLN A 112 -0.83 0.21 15.83
CA GLN A 112 0.56 -0.26 15.90
C GLN A 112 0.96 -1.14 14.73
N THR A 113 2.26 -1.20 14.50
CA THR A 113 2.89 -2.23 13.65
C THR A 113 3.83 -3.05 14.53
N VAL A 114 3.51 -4.34 14.67
CA VAL A 114 4.25 -5.31 15.47
C VAL A 114 5.10 -6.14 14.53
N PHE A 115 6.39 -6.28 14.85
CA PHE A 115 7.30 -7.11 14.06
C PHE A 115 7.64 -8.36 14.87
N VAL A 116 7.34 -9.55 14.34
CA VAL A 116 7.70 -10.83 14.98
C VAL A 116 9.21 -10.93 15.13
N ASN A 117 9.97 -10.59 14.07
CA ASN A 117 11.42 -10.53 14.13
C ASN A 117 11.99 -9.40 13.26
N LYS A 118 12.05 -8.19 13.83
CA LYS A 118 12.61 -7.02 13.13
C LYS A 118 14.11 -7.19 12.83
N GLY A 119 14.85 -7.87 13.70
CA GLY A 119 16.30 -8.07 13.56
C GLY A 119 16.67 -8.90 12.34
N THR A 120 15.93 -9.98 12.05
CA THR A 120 16.10 -10.75 10.81
C THR A 120 15.61 -9.96 9.60
N LEU A 121 14.47 -9.27 9.72
CA LEU A 121 13.88 -8.50 8.62
C LEU A 121 14.84 -7.45 8.04
N VAL A 122 15.54 -6.70 8.88
CA VAL A 122 16.47 -5.63 8.44
C VAL A 122 17.77 -6.14 7.83
N LYS A 123 18.11 -7.43 8.00
CA LYS A 123 19.30 -8.04 7.36
C LYS A 123 19.11 -8.25 5.86
N HIS A 124 17.87 -8.38 5.41
CA HIS A 124 17.59 -8.49 3.99
C HIS A 124 17.61 -7.12 3.33
N PRO A 125 18.33 -6.94 2.21
CA PRO A 125 18.40 -5.65 1.53
C PRO A 125 17.06 -5.26 0.89
N LYS A 126 16.28 -6.25 0.43
CA LYS A 126 14.97 -6.06 -0.19
C LYS A 126 14.07 -7.26 0.08
N VAL A 127 12.77 -7.00 0.23
CA VAL A 127 11.74 -7.99 0.53
C VAL A 127 10.42 -7.65 -0.17
N ILE A 128 9.52 -8.63 -0.27
CA ILE A 128 8.13 -8.42 -0.69
C ILE A 128 7.20 -8.62 0.51
N TYR A 129 6.64 -7.53 1.02
CA TYR A 129 5.61 -7.55 2.05
C TYR A 129 4.26 -7.89 1.45
N SER A 130 3.66 -8.98 1.92
CA SER A 130 2.36 -9.44 1.48
C SER A 130 1.30 -9.22 2.55
N LEU A 131 0.29 -8.44 2.23
CA LEU A 131 -0.67 -7.91 3.19
C LEU A 131 -2.01 -8.60 3.05
N HIS A 132 -2.61 -8.94 4.20
CA HIS A 132 -3.95 -9.47 4.35
C HIS A 132 -4.63 -8.92 5.62
N PRO A 133 -5.97 -8.82 5.65
CA PRO A 133 -6.85 -8.76 4.48
C PRO A 133 -6.77 -7.37 3.81
N HIS A 134 -7.34 -7.21 2.61
CA HIS A 134 -7.43 -5.90 1.94
C HIS A 134 -8.43 -4.95 2.60
N GLY A 135 -9.56 -5.46 3.10
CA GLY A 135 -10.68 -4.62 3.56
C GLY A 135 -11.30 -3.75 2.45
N VAL A 136 -12.36 -3.03 2.78
CA VAL A 136 -13.05 -2.13 1.82
C VAL A 136 -12.17 -0.92 1.46
N MET A 137 -11.43 -0.38 2.43
CA MET A 137 -10.64 0.86 2.28
C MET A 137 -9.12 0.64 2.20
N SER A 138 -8.62 -0.57 2.51
CA SER A 138 -7.18 -0.89 2.51
C SER A 138 -6.35 0.02 3.40
N MET A 139 -6.74 0.11 4.67
CA MET A 139 -6.00 0.91 5.64
C MET A 139 -4.69 0.24 6.05
N CYS A 140 -4.61 -1.08 5.99
CA CYS A 140 -3.41 -1.87 6.26
C CYS A 140 -2.25 -1.57 5.29
N HIS A 141 -2.55 -1.19 4.05
CA HIS A 141 -1.52 -1.03 3.02
C HIS A 141 -0.71 0.26 3.18
N PRO A 142 -1.31 1.46 3.36
CA PRO A 142 -0.57 2.63 3.83
C PRO A 142 0.09 2.40 5.19
N GLN A 143 -0.58 1.73 6.14
CA GLN A 143 0.03 1.46 7.45
C GLN A 143 1.36 0.72 7.31
N ALA A 144 1.40 -0.38 6.54
CA ALA A 144 2.63 -1.11 6.23
C ALA A 144 3.64 -0.22 5.52
N PHE A 145 3.19 0.48 4.47
CA PHE A 145 4.04 1.33 3.65
C PHE A 145 4.80 2.40 4.46
N PHE A 146 4.17 2.95 5.51
CA PHE A 146 4.79 3.97 6.34
C PHE A 146 5.63 3.41 7.51
N SER A 147 5.38 2.17 7.94
CA SER A 147 5.98 1.62 9.16
C SER A 147 7.11 0.61 8.93
N VAL A 148 7.18 0.00 7.74
CA VAL A 148 8.26 -0.96 7.41
C VAL A 148 9.63 -0.27 7.30
N PRO A 149 10.73 -0.98 7.66
CA PRO A 149 12.07 -0.38 7.67
C PRO A 149 12.70 -0.18 6.29
N HIS A 150 12.19 -0.85 5.24
CA HIS A 150 12.77 -0.78 3.90
C HIS A 150 12.19 0.36 3.06
N GLU A 151 13.03 0.94 2.21
CA GLU A 151 12.53 1.78 1.10
C GLU A 151 11.67 0.93 0.18
N THR A 152 10.40 1.29 0.11
CA THR A 152 9.38 0.44 -0.46
C THR A 152 8.64 1.18 -1.57
N CYS A 153 8.19 0.45 -2.58
CA CYS A 153 7.15 0.90 -3.49
C CYS A 153 5.82 0.22 -3.13
N LYS A 154 4.80 1.02 -2.86
CA LYS A 154 3.44 0.52 -2.63
C LYS A 154 2.77 0.23 -3.97
N LEU A 155 2.30 -1.01 -4.18
CA LEU A 155 1.68 -1.41 -5.44
C LEU A 155 0.20 -0.99 -5.49
N ALA A 156 -0.23 -0.33 -6.57
CA ALA A 156 -1.63 0.01 -6.80
C ALA A 156 -2.16 -0.54 -8.12
N ALA A 157 -3.48 -0.74 -8.19
CA ALA A 157 -4.13 -1.20 -9.41
C ALA A 157 -3.97 -0.15 -10.53
N SER A 158 -3.74 -0.61 -11.77
CA SER A 158 -3.50 0.28 -12.92
C SER A 158 -4.61 1.29 -13.16
N VAL A 159 -5.86 0.95 -12.81
CA VAL A 159 -6.99 1.89 -12.91
C VAL A 159 -6.81 3.13 -12.04
N CYS A 160 -6.09 3.01 -10.92
CA CYS A 160 -5.85 4.14 -10.03
C CYS A 160 -5.01 5.24 -10.68
N PHE A 161 -4.12 4.87 -11.62
CA PHE A 161 -3.31 5.81 -12.38
C PHE A 161 -4.08 6.41 -13.57
N LYS A 162 -5.31 5.95 -13.84
CA LYS A 162 -6.20 6.53 -14.88
C LYS A 162 -7.15 7.59 -14.34
N VAL A 163 -7.13 7.87 -13.03
CA VAL A 163 -7.97 8.92 -12.42
C VAL A 163 -7.09 10.14 -12.13
N PRO A 164 -7.38 11.30 -12.74
CA PRO A 164 -6.65 12.55 -12.48
C PRO A 164 -6.62 12.89 -10.98
N LEU A 165 -5.57 13.59 -10.53
CA LEU A 165 -5.29 13.95 -9.13
C LEU A 165 -5.02 12.76 -8.20
N MET A 166 -5.82 11.69 -8.26
CA MET A 166 -5.56 10.45 -7.52
C MET A 166 -4.25 9.82 -7.98
N ARG A 167 -4.01 9.81 -9.31
CA ARG A 167 -2.73 9.44 -9.89
C ARG A 167 -1.57 10.22 -9.26
N GLU A 168 -1.66 11.55 -9.22
CA GLU A 168 -0.58 12.40 -8.71
C GLU A 168 -0.36 12.17 -7.21
N ALA A 169 -1.42 12.05 -6.40
CA ALA A 169 -1.30 11.70 -4.99
C ALA A 169 -0.59 10.34 -4.78
N TYR A 170 -0.88 9.35 -5.63
CA TYR A 170 -0.22 8.04 -5.58
C TYR A 170 1.25 8.14 -5.95
N LEU A 171 1.58 8.84 -7.04
CA LEU A 171 2.97 9.02 -7.48
C LEU A 171 3.80 9.84 -6.50
N TRP A 172 3.25 10.95 -5.98
CA TRP A 172 3.90 11.81 -4.98
C TRP A 172 4.16 11.09 -3.67
N SER A 173 3.33 10.09 -3.32
CA SER A 173 3.56 9.24 -2.16
C SER A 173 4.47 8.04 -2.42
N GLY A 174 4.95 7.82 -3.65
CA GLY A 174 5.87 6.71 -3.97
C GLY A 174 5.17 5.39 -4.30
N MET A 175 3.89 5.45 -4.66
CA MET A 175 3.13 4.30 -5.17
C MET A 175 3.40 4.10 -6.67
N ILE A 176 3.36 2.84 -7.12
CA ILE A 176 3.60 2.46 -8.52
C ILE A 176 2.54 1.48 -9.03
N ASP A 177 2.48 1.31 -10.34
CA ASP A 177 1.62 0.30 -10.97
C ASP A 177 2.02 -1.13 -10.52
N ALA A 178 1.02 -1.95 -10.21
CA ALA A 178 1.20 -3.33 -9.75
C ALA A 178 1.56 -4.34 -10.89
N GLY A 179 1.75 -3.86 -12.11
CA GLY A 179 2.15 -4.68 -13.26
C GLY A 179 3.51 -5.32 -13.05
N ARG A 180 3.65 -6.58 -13.49
CA ARG A 180 4.88 -7.37 -13.32
C ARG A 180 6.15 -6.64 -13.80
N PRO A 181 6.18 -5.99 -14.99
CA PRO A 181 7.39 -5.29 -15.45
C PRO A 181 7.79 -4.14 -14.52
N THR A 182 6.82 -3.38 -14.02
CA THR A 182 7.03 -2.29 -13.07
C THR A 182 7.59 -2.81 -11.74
N CYS A 183 7.01 -3.88 -11.23
CA CYS A 183 7.49 -4.52 -10.00
C CYS A 183 8.91 -5.07 -10.13
N MET A 184 9.23 -5.74 -11.25
CA MET A 184 10.60 -6.21 -11.54
C MET A 184 11.57 -5.04 -11.54
N LYS A 185 11.25 -3.97 -12.27
CA LYS A 185 12.06 -2.77 -12.33
C LYS A 185 12.29 -2.16 -10.94
N ALA A 186 11.26 -2.08 -10.10
CA ALA A 186 11.43 -1.57 -8.72
C ALA A 186 12.38 -2.45 -7.89
N LEU A 187 12.25 -3.78 -7.96
CA LEU A 187 13.12 -4.72 -7.24
C LEU A 187 14.57 -4.70 -7.77
N GLU A 188 14.77 -4.45 -9.06
CA GLU A 188 16.08 -4.24 -9.69
C GLU A 188 16.76 -2.95 -9.21
N HIS A 189 15.99 -1.88 -9.01
CA HIS A 189 16.48 -0.62 -8.43
C HIS A 189 16.68 -0.69 -6.90
N GLY A 190 16.49 -1.85 -6.28
CA GLY A 190 16.75 -2.07 -4.86
C GLY A 190 15.58 -1.76 -3.92
N PHE A 191 14.41 -1.39 -4.44
CA PHE A 191 13.22 -1.17 -3.61
C PHE A 191 12.62 -2.50 -3.14
N SER A 192 12.07 -2.50 -1.93
CA SER A 192 11.11 -3.49 -1.46
C SER A 192 9.71 -3.21 -2.04
N LEU A 193 8.79 -4.17 -1.95
CA LEU A 193 7.41 -4.01 -2.41
C LEU A 193 6.42 -4.27 -1.28
N THR A 194 5.35 -3.50 -1.19
CA THR A 194 4.15 -3.88 -0.42
C THR A 194 3.01 -4.21 -1.37
N ILE A 195 2.46 -5.41 -1.24
CA ILE A 195 1.39 -5.94 -2.07
C ILE A 195 0.23 -6.45 -1.20
N VAL A 196 -0.99 -6.05 -1.52
CA VAL A 196 -2.18 -6.71 -0.99
C VAL A 196 -2.56 -7.85 -1.93
N VAL A 197 -2.33 -9.08 -1.49
CA VAL A 197 -2.30 -10.25 -2.39
C VAL A 197 -3.67 -10.61 -2.95
N GLY A 198 -4.73 -10.48 -2.16
CA GLY A 198 -6.08 -10.72 -2.65
C GLY A 198 -6.58 -9.63 -3.60
N GLY A 199 -6.00 -8.44 -3.51
CA GLY A 199 -6.23 -7.29 -4.39
C GLY A 199 -7.72 -6.90 -4.47
N THR A 200 -8.17 -6.49 -5.67
CA THR A 200 -9.53 -6.01 -5.85
C THR A 200 -10.63 -7.05 -5.62
N ARG A 201 -10.30 -8.35 -5.55
CA ARG A 201 -11.27 -9.40 -5.21
C ARG A 201 -11.55 -9.45 -3.71
N GLU A 202 -10.55 -9.15 -2.90
CA GLU A 202 -10.63 -9.28 -1.44
C GLU A 202 -11.45 -8.14 -0.83
N GLN A 203 -11.35 -6.92 -1.37
CA GLN A 203 -12.22 -5.80 -0.97
C GLN A 203 -13.72 -6.01 -1.25
N LEU A 204 -14.08 -6.97 -2.12
CA LEU A 204 -15.47 -7.31 -2.44
C LEU A 204 -16.01 -8.48 -1.63
N ILE A 205 -15.24 -8.97 -0.66
CA ILE A 205 -15.70 -10.03 0.23
C ILE A 205 -16.74 -9.44 1.19
N PRO A 206 -17.93 -10.07 1.30
CA PRO A 206 -18.92 -9.66 2.28
C PRO A 206 -18.35 -9.76 3.70
N TYR A 207 -18.69 -8.80 4.53
CA TYR A 207 -18.35 -8.84 5.94
C TYR A 207 -18.95 -10.08 6.60
N SER A 208 -18.18 -10.72 7.47
CA SER A 208 -18.68 -11.77 8.36
C SER A 208 -18.30 -11.42 9.80
N PRO A 209 -19.20 -11.64 10.78
CA PRO A 209 -18.85 -11.47 12.19
C PRO A 209 -18.01 -12.61 12.76
N THR A 210 -18.00 -13.79 12.13
CA THR A 210 -17.39 -15.01 12.68
C THR A 210 -16.04 -15.37 12.06
N HIS A 211 -15.71 -14.79 10.90
CA HIS A 211 -14.46 -15.11 10.23
C HIS A 211 -13.96 -13.98 9.35
N ASP A 212 -12.66 -14.00 9.11
CA ASP A 212 -12.00 -13.25 8.07
C ASP A 212 -11.73 -14.14 6.86
N THR A 213 -11.56 -13.53 5.70
CA THR A 213 -11.17 -14.27 4.49
C THR A 213 -9.95 -13.60 3.87
N ALA A 214 -8.86 -14.37 3.74
CA ALA A 214 -7.67 -13.96 3.00
C ALA A 214 -7.63 -14.68 1.64
N LEU A 215 -7.52 -13.93 0.55
CA LEU A 215 -7.45 -14.49 -0.81
C LEU A 215 -6.01 -14.76 -1.25
N CYS A 216 -5.43 -15.84 -0.74
CA CYS A 216 -4.07 -16.25 -1.13
C CYS A 216 -3.94 -17.69 -1.64
N LYS A 217 -4.96 -18.55 -1.57
CA LYS A 217 -4.84 -19.99 -1.88
C LYS A 217 -4.37 -20.27 -3.31
N SER A 218 -4.83 -19.47 -4.26
CA SER A 218 -4.47 -19.63 -5.68
C SER A 218 -3.55 -18.51 -6.21
N ARG A 219 -3.16 -17.55 -5.35
CA ARG A 219 -2.39 -16.37 -5.75
C ARG A 219 -0.89 -16.65 -5.64
N LYS A 220 -0.28 -17.04 -6.75
CA LYS A 220 1.17 -17.36 -6.83
C LYS A 220 2.00 -16.31 -7.58
N GLY A 221 1.37 -15.24 -8.08
CA GLY A 221 2.01 -14.24 -8.94
C GLY A 221 3.18 -13.49 -8.27
N PHE A 222 3.01 -13.11 -7.00
CA PHE A 222 4.05 -12.42 -6.24
C PHE A 222 5.23 -13.35 -5.88
N ILE A 223 4.98 -14.66 -5.76
CA ILE A 223 6.03 -15.66 -5.54
C ILE A 223 6.83 -15.88 -6.82
N LYS A 224 6.14 -15.99 -7.97
CA LYS A 224 6.80 -16.02 -9.28
C LYS A 224 7.61 -14.75 -9.52
N LEU A 225 7.12 -13.58 -9.06
CA LEU A 225 7.87 -12.32 -9.13
C LEU A 225 9.13 -12.38 -8.26
N ALA A 226 9.00 -12.77 -6.99
CA ALA A 226 10.11 -12.92 -6.05
C ALA A 226 11.20 -13.86 -6.58
N ARG A 227 10.81 -15.02 -7.14
CA ARG A 227 11.72 -15.98 -7.76
C ARG A 227 12.52 -15.34 -8.90
N ASP A 228 11.80 -14.77 -9.86
CA ASP A 228 12.41 -14.24 -11.09
C ASP A 228 13.26 -12.99 -10.82
N ALA A 229 12.98 -12.26 -9.73
CA ALA A 229 13.79 -11.14 -9.26
C ALA A 229 15.03 -11.55 -8.43
N GLY A 230 15.40 -12.85 -8.47
CA GLY A 230 16.57 -13.38 -7.76
C GLY A 230 16.25 -13.92 -6.37
N ARG A 231 15.16 -14.69 -6.21
CA ARG A 231 14.78 -15.35 -4.96
C ARG A 231 14.64 -14.38 -3.77
N ILE A 232 13.87 -13.31 -3.99
CA ILE A 232 13.61 -12.29 -2.97
C ILE A 232 12.73 -12.85 -1.84
N PRO A 233 13.09 -12.66 -0.55
CA PRO A 233 12.26 -13.14 0.56
C PRO A 233 10.86 -12.51 0.59
N ILE A 234 9.89 -13.30 1.04
CA ILE A 234 8.51 -12.88 1.19
C ILE A 234 8.18 -12.71 2.66
N VAL A 235 7.58 -11.58 3.02
CA VAL A 235 7.20 -11.30 4.40
C VAL A 235 5.67 -11.32 4.52
N PRO A 236 5.08 -12.36 5.15
CA PRO A 236 3.65 -12.40 5.42
C PRO A 236 3.30 -11.31 6.45
N CYS A 237 2.23 -10.57 6.18
CA CYS A 237 1.72 -9.53 7.07
C CYS A 237 0.21 -9.70 7.22
N TYR A 238 -0.28 -9.61 8.45
CA TYR A 238 -1.70 -9.69 8.78
C TYR A 238 -2.16 -8.45 9.54
N SER A 239 -3.29 -7.87 9.15
CA SER A 239 -3.85 -6.66 9.76
C SER A 239 -5.12 -6.98 10.52
N PHE A 240 -5.02 -6.94 11.85
CA PHE A 240 -6.16 -6.98 12.74
C PHE A 240 -6.84 -5.60 12.77
N GLY A 241 -8.17 -5.58 12.72
CA GLY A 241 -9.00 -4.38 12.65
C GLY A 241 -9.46 -4.02 11.23
N GLU A 242 -8.74 -4.43 10.19
CA GLU A 242 -9.03 -4.04 8.79
C GLU A 242 -10.40 -4.53 8.31
N SER A 243 -10.72 -5.81 8.54
CA SER A 243 -11.97 -6.44 8.09
C SER A 243 -13.19 -5.99 8.90
N ILE A 244 -13.00 -5.58 10.15
CA ILE A 244 -14.07 -5.19 11.08
C ILE A 244 -14.32 -3.69 11.14
N ALA A 245 -13.39 -2.87 10.62
CA ALA A 245 -13.54 -1.41 10.54
C ALA A 245 -14.76 -1.01 9.71
N TYR A 246 -15.06 -1.74 8.62
CA TYR A 246 -16.17 -1.47 7.73
C TYR A 246 -16.92 -2.73 7.36
N GLU A 247 -18.24 -2.68 7.46
CA GLU A 247 -19.09 -3.70 6.85
C GLU A 247 -19.23 -3.46 5.36
N THR A 248 -18.88 -4.47 4.54
CA THR A 248 -19.15 -4.44 3.10
C THR A 248 -20.66 -4.45 2.85
N SER A 249 -21.13 -3.56 1.98
CA SER A 249 -22.51 -3.55 1.50
C SER A 249 -22.73 -4.61 0.42
N ASP A 250 -23.91 -5.23 0.41
CA ASP A 250 -24.32 -6.16 -0.65
C ASP A 250 -24.96 -5.47 -1.85
N PHE A 251 -25.14 -4.14 -1.78
CA PHE A 251 -25.72 -3.35 -2.87
C PHE A 251 -24.97 -3.62 -4.18
N LEU A 252 -25.72 -4.04 -5.22
CA LEU A 252 -25.20 -4.38 -6.55
C LEU A 252 -23.98 -5.34 -6.55
N LEU A 253 -23.82 -6.19 -5.53
CA LEU A 253 -22.63 -7.04 -5.41
C LEU A 253 -22.36 -7.94 -6.63
N PRO A 254 -23.37 -8.58 -7.27
CA PRO A 254 -23.14 -9.34 -8.52
C PRO A 254 -22.57 -8.49 -9.65
N PHE A 255 -23.08 -7.26 -9.81
CA PHE A 255 -22.59 -6.30 -10.81
C PHE A 255 -21.17 -5.81 -10.48
N ARG A 256 -20.89 -5.46 -9.23
CA ARG A 256 -19.54 -5.04 -8.80
C ARG A 256 -18.51 -6.16 -8.97
N ARG A 257 -18.89 -7.41 -8.69
CA ARG A 257 -18.06 -8.60 -8.99
C ARG A 257 -17.89 -8.83 -10.48
N TRP A 258 -18.90 -8.54 -11.30
CA TRP A 258 -18.77 -8.59 -12.75
C TRP A 258 -17.79 -7.52 -13.25
N LEU A 259 -17.91 -6.29 -12.75
CA LEU A 259 -17.02 -5.17 -13.06
C LEU A 259 -15.57 -5.51 -12.70
N GLN A 260 -15.35 -6.00 -11.47
CA GLN A 260 -14.03 -6.42 -11.02
C GLN A 260 -13.43 -7.52 -11.90
N ARG A 261 -14.22 -8.53 -12.31
CA ARG A 261 -13.73 -9.63 -13.16
C ARG A 261 -13.44 -9.20 -14.59
N ARG A 262 -14.21 -8.27 -15.16
CA ARG A 262 -14.11 -7.86 -16.57
C ARG A 262 -13.14 -6.72 -16.79
N ILE A 263 -13.13 -5.74 -15.90
CA ILE A 263 -12.37 -4.49 -16.07
C ILE A 263 -11.34 -4.25 -14.95
N GLY A 264 -11.24 -5.14 -13.96
CA GLY A 264 -10.25 -5.04 -12.88
C GLY A 264 -10.59 -4.02 -11.78
N VAL A 265 -11.72 -3.32 -11.89
CA VAL A 265 -12.14 -2.28 -10.94
C VAL A 265 -12.84 -2.92 -9.74
N GLY A 266 -12.17 -2.89 -8.59
CA GLY A 266 -12.80 -3.20 -7.31
C GLY A 266 -13.60 -1.98 -6.85
N TRP A 267 -14.92 -2.03 -7.03
CA TRP A 267 -15.82 -1.05 -6.46
C TRP A 267 -16.36 -1.60 -5.13
N ALA A 268 -15.57 -1.52 -4.07
CA ALA A 268 -16.07 -1.85 -2.74
C ALA A 268 -16.92 -0.69 -2.20
N ILE A 269 -18.04 -1.04 -1.56
CA ILE A 269 -18.98 -0.08 -0.97
C ILE A 269 -19.14 -0.49 0.49
N ALA A 270 -18.79 0.40 1.41
CA ALA A 270 -19.09 0.21 2.82
C ALA A 270 -20.58 0.51 3.09
N LYS A 271 -21.21 -0.20 4.03
CA LYS A 271 -22.58 0.11 4.48
C LYS A 271 -22.67 1.49 5.14
N THR A 272 -21.59 1.89 5.82
CA THR A 272 -21.50 3.16 6.54
C THR A 272 -20.30 3.96 6.06
N TRP A 273 -20.45 5.29 6.02
CA TRP A 273 -19.34 6.19 5.74
C TRP A 273 -18.34 6.27 6.90
N ARG A 274 -18.83 6.09 8.14
CA ARG A 274 -18.01 6.09 9.35
C ARG A 274 -17.54 4.67 9.67
N PRO A 275 -16.24 4.47 9.97
CA PRO A 275 -15.73 3.19 10.43
C PRO A 275 -16.30 2.89 11.83
N ARG A 276 -16.39 1.59 12.14
CA ARG A 276 -16.66 1.12 13.50
C ARG A 276 -15.53 1.57 14.43
N ARG A 277 -15.87 1.92 15.66
CA ARG A 277 -14.87 2.16 16.72
C ARG A 277 -14.18 0.84 17.05
N LEU A 278 -12.86 0.82 16.98
CA LEU A 278 -12.02 -0.33 17.25
C LEU A 278 -11.17 -0.07 18.49
N LYS A 279 -10.94 -1.11 19.29
CA LYS A 279 -9.91 -1.03 20.31
C LYS A 279 -8.53 -1.07 19.65
N ASP A 280 -8.33 -2.02 18.74
CA ASP A 280 -7.03 -2.35 18.15
C ASP A 280 -7.08 -2.34 16.61
N PHE A 281 -6.17 -1.57 15.99
CA PHE A 281 -5.81 -1.67 14.57
C PHE A 281 -4.32 -1.99 14.49
N VAL A 282 -4.01 -3.26 14.27
CA VAL A 282 -2.65 -3.79 14.42
C VAL A 282 -2.21 -4.51 13.16
N LEU A 283 -1.12 -4.02 12.58
CA LEU A 283 -0.42 -4.73 11.53
C LEU A 283 0.69 -5.59 12.13
N VAL A 284 0.54 -6.91 12.07
CA VAL A 284 1.59 -7.86 12.44
C VAL A 284 2.41 -8.20 11.19
N VAL A 285 3.72 -7.96 11.26
CA VAL A 285 4.71 -8.25 10.23
C VAL A 285 5.48 -9.50 10.66
N GLY A 286 5.33 -10.58 9.90
CA GLY A 286 5.96 -11.85 10.18
C GLY A 286 7.44 -11.91 9.83
N THR A 287 7.99 -13.12 9.96
CA THR A 287 9.38 -13.43 9.61
C THR A 287 9.52 -13.59 8.08
N PRO A 288 10.62 -13.11 7.48
CA PRO A 288 10.90 -13.37 6.07
C PRO A 288 10.96 -14.87 5.76
N ILE A 289 10.25 -15.29 4.72
CA ILE A 289 10.34 -16.63 4.14
C ILE A 289 11.44 -16.59 3.10
N GLU A 290 12.56 -17.23 3.43
CA GLU A 290 13.73 -17.37 2.57
C GLU A 290 13.55 -18.51 1.57
N TRP A 291 14.38 -18.50 0.53
CA TRP A 291 14.40 -19.53 -0.51
C TRP A 291 15.54 -20.50 -0.25
N GLU A 292 15.22 -21.78 -0.15
CA GLU A 292 16.20 -22.87 -0.20
C GLU A 292 16.53 -23.26 -1.66
N GLU A 293 17.54 -24.08 -1.88
CA GLU A 293 17.98 -24.44 -3.24
C GLU A 293 16.90 -25.22 -4.01
N GLU A 294 16.21 -26.12 -3.31
CA GLU A 294 15.15 -27.00 -3.79
C GLU A 294 13.78 -26.33 -3.83
N ASP A 295 13.67 -25.09 -3.35
CA ASP A 295 12.40 -24.41 -3.26
C ASP A 295 11.83 -24.08 -4.65
N THR A 296 10.61 -24.57 -4.88
CA THR A 296 9.80 -24.23 -6.03
C THR A 296 8.79 -23.15 -5.67
N VAL A 297 8.09 -22.61 -6.67
CA VAL A 297 6.97 -21.69 -6.43
C VAL A 297 5.89 -22.34 -5.56
N GLU A 298 5.71 -23.66 -5.64
CA GLU A 298 4.71 -24.37 -4.85
C GLU A 298 5.12 -24.52 -3.38
N THR A 299 6.39 -24.85 -3.14
CA THR A 299 6.89 -25.03 -1.77
C THR A 299 6.87 -23.71 -1.01
N ILE A 300 7.35 -22.62 -1.63
CA ILE A 300 7.26 -21.27 -1.05
C ILE A 300 5.80 -20.85 -0.86
N HIS A 301 4.90 -21.16 -1.81
CA HIS A 301 3.48 -20.82 -1.66
C HIS A 301 2.85 -21.55 -0.48
N ARG A 302 3.20 -22.82 -0.27
CA ARG A 302 2.74 -23.58 0.90
C ARG A 302 3.32 -23.02 2.19
N LYS A 303 4.64 -22.78 2.28
CA LYS A 303 5.29 -22.11 3.43
C LYS A 303 4.60 -20.79 3.74
N TYR A 304 4.28 -20.01 2.70
CA TYR A 304 3.59 -18.74 2.80
C TYR A 304 2.16 -18.84 3.35
N VAL A 305 1.33 -19.73 2.81
CA VAL A 305 -0.05 -19.90 3.28
C VAL A 305 -0.08 -20.36 4.74
N THR A 306 0.84 -21.25 5.12
CA THR A 306 1.02 -21.68 6.52
C THR A 306 1.40 -20.49 7.39
N ALA A 307 2.43 -19.71 7.02
CA ALA A 307 2.87 -18.56 7.80
C ALA A 307 1.77 -17.47 7.97
N VAL A 308 0.92 -17.24 6.97
CA VAL A 308 -0.23 -16.32 7.11
C VAL A 308 -1.26 -16.85 8.12
N LYS A 309 -1.51 -18.16 8.13
CA LYS A 309 -2.41 -18.78 9.12
C LYS A 309 -1.79 -18.70 10.51
N ASP A 310 -0.52 -19.07 10.66
CA ASP A 310 0.17 -19.07 11.94
C ASP A 310 0.17 -17.67 12.55
N LEU A 311 0.52 -16.65 11.76
CA LEU A 311 0.43 -15.25 12.19
C LEU A 311 -0.94 -14.86 12.72
N PHE A 312 -2.02 -15.30 12.05
CA PHE A 312 -3.37 -15.04 12.51
C PHE A 312 -3.67 -15.75 13.82
N TYR A 313 -3.46 -17.07 13.89
CA TYR A 313 -3.85 -17.88 15.06
C TYR A 313 -2.98 -17.59 16.30
N GLU A 314 -1.71 -17.25 16.11
CA GLU A 314 -0.80 -16.87 17.21
C GLU A 314 -1.19 -15.54 17.85
N HIS A 315 -1.69 -14.56 17.07
CA HIS A 315 -1.96 -13.21 17.56
C HIS A 315 -3.45 -12.90 17.74
N ARG A 316 -4.39 -13.70 17.22
CA ARG A 316 -5.84 -13.41 17.34
C ARG A 316 -6.32 -13.31 18.78
N GLY A 317 -5.68 -14.05 19.70
CA GLY A 317 -6.02 -14.05 21.13
C GLY A 317 -5.68 -12.75 21.84
N ASP A 318 -4.76 -11.95 21.28
CA ASP A 318 -4.35 -10.66 21.85
C ASP A 318 -5.41 -9.56 21.62
N TYR A 319 -6.34 -9.79 20.68
CA TYR A 319 -7.33 -8.80 20.26
C TYR A 319 -8.75 -9.29 20.55
N VAL A 320 -9.47 -8.56 21.40
CA VAL A 320 -10.79 -8.96 21.91
C VAL A 320 -11.79 -9.21 20.77
N GLU A 321 -11.77 -8.40 19.73
CA GLU A 321 -12.65 -8.54 18.57
C GLU A 321 -12.33 -9.75 17.68
N TYR A 322 -11.21 -10.45 17.91
CA TYR A 322 -10.71 -11.57 17.09
C TYR A 322 -10.60 -12.91 17.81
N ALA A 323 -10.76 -12.96 19.14
CA ALA A 323 -10.54 -14.16 19.94
C ALA A 323 -11.27 -15.41 19.39
N ASP A 324 -12.53 -15.24 18.97
CA ASP A 324 -13.38 -16.32 18.44
C ASP A 324 -13.51 -16.31 16.91
N ARG A 325 -12.76 -15.44 16.21
CA ARG A 325 -12.83 -15.36 14.74
C ARG A 325 -11.93 -16.41 14.11
N GLU A 326 -12.44 -17.01 13.04
CA GLU A 326 -11.67 -17.94 12.21
C GLU A 326 -11.08 -17.26 10.97
N LEU A 327 -10.05 -17.86 10.37
CA LEU A 327 -9.46 -17.38 9.11
C LEU A 327 -9.72 -18.36 7.97
N LEU A 328 -10.45 -17.91 6.97
CA LEU A 328 -10.68 -18.66 5.73
C LEU A 328 -9.66 -18.28 4.66
N ILE A 329 -8.80 -19.22 4.29
CA ILE A 329 -7.88 -19.07 3.16
C ILE A 329 -8.58 -19.51 1.86
N LYS A 330 -8.77 -18.59 0.90
CA LYS A 330 -9.47 -18.84 -0.37
C LYS A 330 -8.66 -18.51 -1.61
#